data_AF-A0A0D2LJH8-F1
#
_entry.id   AF-A0A0D2LJH8-F1
#
_cell.length_a   1.000
_cell.length_b   1.000
_cell.length_c   1.000
_cell.angle_alpha   90.00
_cell.angle_beta   90.00
_cell.angle_gamma   90.00
#
_symmetry.space_group_name_H-M   'P 1'
#
loop_
_entity.id
_entity.type
_entity.pdbx_description
1 polymer ?
#
loop_
_entity_poly.entity_id
_entity_poly.type
_entity_poly.pdbx_seq_one_letter_code
_entity_poly.pdbx_strand_id
1 'polypeptide(L)'
;MLFDSHVDANTLVQNLEASELLDAGRVTPKMFSYQIKSMCLRNPQTIVLPEATDSRVLLAADAVTSRGLAKVVLLGDPATVENEARKAGADISGCAIVDPQNAANLDKYVDALVEARRKKGISREAAMDQVKGDCNAFGVMMVATGDADGMVSGAMHTTAATIRPAMQ
;
A
#
# COMPACT_ATOMS: atom_id res chain seq x y z
N MET A 1 8.88 38.17 -32.22
CA MET A 1 8.09 38.84 -31.16
C MET A 1 9.06 39.48 -30.16
N LEU A 2 8.64 40.37 -29.25
CA LEU A 2 9.56 41.08 -28.32
C LEU A 2 10.45 40.12 -27.49
N PHE A 3 9.98 38.89 -27.30
CA PHE A 3 10.68 37.81 -26.63
C PHE A 3 11.95 37.36 -27.38
N ASP A 4 11.85 37.08 -28.69
CA ASP A 4 12.97 36.57 -29.51
C ASP A 4 14.12 37.57 -29.66
N SER A 5 13.85 38.87 -29.51
CA SER A 5 14.86 39.92 -29.59
C SER A 5 15.56 40.22 -28.27
N HIS A 6 15.05 39.71 -27.15
CA HIS A 6 15.60 39.99 -25.81
C HIS A 6 15.91 38.72 -25.01
N VAL A 7 15.54 37.55 -25.53
CA VAL A 7 15.74 36.27 -24.87
C VAL A 7 16.41 35.33 -25.87
N ASP A 8 17.66 35.00 -25.59
CA ASP A 8 18.39 33.99 -26.34
C ASP A 8 17.93 32.59 -25.89
N ALA A 9 17.07 32.00 -26.72
CA ALA A 9 16.51 30.67 -26.49
C ALA A 9 17.60 29.58 -26.39
N ASN A 10 18.72 29.71 -27.11
CA ASN A 10 19.82 28.74 -27.04
C ASN A 10 20.54 28.85 -25.70
N THR A 11 20.77 30.08 -25.22
CA THR A 11 21.34 30.31 -23.89
C THR A 11 20.44 29.75 -22.79
N LEU A 12 19.11 29.88 -22.90
CA LEU A 12 18.18 29.28 -21.94
C LEU A 12 18.24 27.75 -21.93
N VAL A 13 18.25 27.13 -23.11
CA VAL A 13 18.35 25.66 -23.23
C VAL A 13 19.67 25.15 -22.65
N GLN A 14 20.79 25.81 -22.97
CA GLN A 14 22.11 25.46 -22.41
C GLN A 14 22.16 25.61 -20.90
N ASN A 15 21.53 26.65 -20.34
CA ASN A 15 21.47 26.85 -18.89
C ASN A 15 20.58 25.81 -18.20
N LEU A 16 19.51 25.35 -18.85
CA LEU A 16 18.67 24.26 -18.34
C LEU A 16 19.44 22.94 -18.32
N GLU A 17 20.12 22.59 -19.42
CA GLU A 17 20.95 21.37 -19.51
C GLU A 17 22.12 21.41 -18.51
N ALA A 18 22.78 22.56 -18.36
CA ALA A 18 23.84 22.75 -17.36
C ALA A 18 23.31 22.67 -15.91
N SER A 19 22.10 23.16 -15.66
CA SER A 19 21.43 23.04 -14.35
C SER A 19 21.07 21.59 -14.04
N GLU A 20 20.57 20.81 -15.01
CA GLU A 20 20.27 19.39 -14.83
C GLU A 20 21.54 18.56 -14.53
N LEU A 21 22.67 18.90 -15.16
CA LEU A 21 23.98 18.30 -14.87
C LEU A 21 24.51 18.65 -13.47
N LEU A 22 24.22 19.86 -12.97
CA LEU A 22 24.60 20.31 -11.62
C LEU A 22 23.68 19.74 -10.53
N ASP A 23 22.43 19.38 -10.86
CA ASP A 23 21.42 18.82 -9.95
C ASP A 23 21.40 17.28 -9.89
N ALA A 24 22.29 16.60 -10.60
CA ALA A 24 22.30 15.13 -10.73
C ALA A 24 22.38 14.35 -9.40
N GLY A 25 22.65 15.00 -8.26
CA GLY A 25 22.66 14.40 -6.93
C GLY A 25 21.66 14.98 -5.91
N ARG A 26 20.90 16.04 -6.23
CA ARG A 26 20.00 16.70 -5.27
C ARG A 26 18.54 16.41 -5.58
N VAL A 27 17.94 15.51 -4.80
CA VAL A 27 16.51 15.21 -4.89
C VAL A 27 15.76 16.00 -3.82
N THR A 28 14.90 16.93 -4.23
CA THR A 28 13.97 17.59 -3.30
C THR A 28 12.83 16.65 -2.91
N PRO A 29 12.17 16.83 -1.75
CA PRO A 29 11.04 16.00 -1.35
C PRO A 29 9.90 15.94 -2.39
N LYS A 30 9.69 17.04 -3.13
CA LYS A 30 8.70 17.12 -4.21
C LYS A 30 9.12 16.29 -5.42
N MET A 31 10.39 16.36 -5.83
CA MET A 31 10.93 15.54 -6.92
C MET A 31 10.90 14.06 -6.56
N PHE A 32 11.31 13.69 -5.35
CA PHE A 32 11.24 12.31 -4.86
C PHE A 32 9.80 11.77 -4.95
N SER A 33 8.84 12.52 -4.39
CA SER A 33 7.42 12.12 -4.42
C SER A 33 6.89 11.97 -5.85
N TYR A 34 7.30 12.84 -6.76
CA TYR A 34 6.93 12.76 -8.17
C TYR A 34 7.54 11.52 -8.86
N GLN A 35 8.82 11.25 -8.61
CA GLN A 35 9.51 10.07 -9.14
C GLN A 35 8.85 8.77 -8.67
N ILE A 36 8.55 8.65 -7.37
CA ILE A 36 7.83 7.49 -6.81
C ILE A 36 6.46 7.32 -7.46
N LYS A 37 5.65 8.39 -7.56
CA LYS A 37 4.33 8.32 -8.23
C LYS A 37 4.46 7.86 -9.69
N SER A 38 5.47 8.36 -10.40
CA SER A 38 5.73 7.97 -11.79
C SER A 38 6.12 6.48 -11.91
N MET A 39 6.85 5.95 -10.93
CA MET A 39 7.16 4.51 -10.85
C MET A 39 5.91 3.69 -10.57
N CYS A 40 5.09 4.10 -9.60
CA CYS A 40 3.83 3.46 -9.25
C CYS A 40 2.88 3.36 -10.46
N LEU A 41 2.72 4.45 -11.23
CA LEU A 41 1.86 4.46 -12.42
C LEU A 41 2.33 3.48 -13.52
N ARG A 42 3.63 3.25 -13.66
CA ARG A 42 4.17 2.31 -14.65
C ARG A 42 3.99 0.85 -14.25
N ASN A 43 3.97 0.57 -12.95
CA ASN A 43 3.80 -0.78 -12.42
C ASN A 43 2.99 -0.75 -11.11
N PRO A 44 1.66 -0.60 -11.18
CA PRO A 44 0.83 -0.50 -9.99
C PRO A 44 0.88 -1.80 -9.17
N GLN A 45 1.43 -1.69 -7.97
CA GLN A 45 1.57 -2.80 -7.02
C GLN A 45 0.27 -3.04 -6.25
N THR A 46 0.08 -4.26 -5.74
CA THR A 46 -1.05 -4.65 -4.89
C THR A 46 -0.71 -4.41 -3.43
N ILE A 47 -1.41 -3.48 -2.78
CA ILE A 47 -1.14 -3.05 -1.41
C ILE A 47 -2.33 -3.36 -0.50
N VAL A 48 -2.05 -4.07 0.59
CA VAL A 48 -3.04 -4.45 1.60
C VAL A 48 -3.10 -3.40 2.70
N LEU A 49 -4.32 -3.02 3.08
CA LEU A 49 -4.63 -2.10 4.18
C LEU A 49 -5.53 -2.82 5.19
N PRO A 50 -4.98 -3.30 6.33
CA PRO A 50 -5.71 -4.12 7.29
C PRO A 50 -6.60 -3.33 8.25
N GLU A 51 -6.53 -2.00 8.24
CA GLU A 51 -7.25 -1.10 9.16
C GLU A 51 -8.38 -0.37 8.43
N ALA A 52 -9.20 -1.12 7.69
CA ALA A 52 -10.23 -0.60 6.78
C ALA A 52 -11.44 0.07 7.47
N THR A 53 -11.39 0.28 8.78
CA THR A 53 -12.37 1.05 9.55
C THR A 53 -11.86 2.43 9.96
N ASP A 54 -10.57 2.74 9.72
CA ASP A 54 -10.00 4.06 9.98
C ASP A 54 -10.26 5.02 8.81
N SER A 55 -10.82 6.19 9.08
CA SER A 55 -11.16 7.18 8.05
C SER A 55 -9.94 7.67 7.26
N ARG A 56 -8.75 7.75 7.87
CA ARG A 56 -7.52 8.16 7.18
C ARG A 56 -7.07 7.11 6.19
N VAL A 57 -7.23 5.83 6.55
CA VAL A 57 -6.91 4.69 5.68
C VAL A 57 -7.87 4.67 4.48
N LEU A 58 -9.16 4.86 4.71
CA LEU A 58 -10.18 4.88 3.66
C LEU A 58 -9.99 6.07 2.69
N LEU A 59 -9.71 7.26 3.20
CA LEU A 59 -9.40 8.44 2.37
C LEU A 59 -8.10 8.25 1.56
N ALA A 60 -7.10 7.59 2.14
CA ALA A 60 -5.88 7.26 1.43
C ALA A 60 -6.13 6.20 0.33
N ALA A 61 -6.95 5.19 0.62
CA ALA A 61 -7.34 4.16 -0.35
C ALA A 61 -8.03 4.78 -1.58
N ASP A 62 -8.99 5.68 -1.37
CA ASP A 62 -9.63 6.46 -2.43
C ASP A 62 -8.59 7.25 -3.23
N ALA A 63 -7.76 8.07 -2.58
CA ALA A 63 -6.78 8.92 -3.26
C ALA A 63 -5.72 8.14 -4.05
N VAL A 64 -5.32 6.96 -3.58
CA VAL A 64 -4.36 6.08 -4.25
C VAL A 64 -5.00 5.38 -5.44
N THR A 65 -6.21 4.88 -5.27
CA THR A 65 -6.93 4.10 -6.29
C THR A 65 -7.43 4.98 -7.42
N SER A 66 -8.03 6.14 -7.11
CA SER A 66 -8.50 7.13 -8.11
C SER A 66 -7.38 7.66 -9.01
N ARG A 67 -6.13 7.64 -8.52
CA ARG A 67 -4.93 8.04 -9.27
C ARG A 67 -4.21 6.88 -9.93
N GLY A 68 -4.68 5.64 -9.78
CA GLY A 68 -4.05 4.46 -10.35
C GLY A 68 -2.65 4.16 -9.80
N LEU A 69 -2.34 4.59 -8.57
CA LEU A 69 -1.01 4.44 -8.00
C LEU A 69 -0.75 3.03 -7.45
N ALA A 70 -1.80 2.34 -7.01
CA ALA A 70 -1.73 0.96 -6.53
C ALA A 70 -3.10 0.28 -6.71
N LYS A 71 -3.10 -1.05 -6.71
CA LYS A 71 -4.30 -1.86 -6.51
C LYS A 71 -4.48 -2.04 -5.01
N VAL A 72 -5.55 -1.53 -4.44
CA VAL A 72 -5.76 -1.54 -3.00
C VAL A 72 -6.65 -2.71 -2.59
N VAL A 73 -6.22 -3.44 -1.55
CA VAL A 73 -7.04 -4.45 -0.87
C VAL A 73 -7.30 -4.01 0.56
N LEU A 74 -8.57 -3.82 0.91
CA LEU A 74 -9.05 -3.51 2.25
C LEU A 74 -9.42 -4.80 2.97
N LEU A 75 -8.94 -5.01 4.19
CA LEU A 75 -9.34 -6.18 5.00
C LEU A 75 -10.40 -5.80 6.02
N GLY A 76 -11.48 -6.58 6.06
CA GLY A 76 -12.56 -6.42 7.02
C GLY A 76 -13.90 -6.95 6.50
N ASP A 77 -14.91 -6.87 7.36
CA ASP A 77 -16.30 -7.16 6.99
C ASP A 77 -16.78 -6.14 5.92
N PRO A 78 -17.28 -6.58 4.75
CA PRO A 78 -17.65 -5.69 3.66
C PRO A 78 -18.69 -4.64 4.05
N ALA A 79 -19.72 -5.04 4.79
CA ALA A 79 -20.78 -4.11 5.20
C ALA A 79 -20.25 -3.02 6.13
N THR A 80 -19.36 -3.38 7.05
CA THR A 80 -18.70 -2.44 7.96
C THR A 80 -17.78 -1.48 7.20
N VAL A 81 -16.92 -2.00 6.32
CA VAL A 81 -15.98 -1.19 5.53
C VAL A 81 -16.72 -0.19 4.63
N GLU A 82 -17.77 -0.63 3.94
CA GLU A 82 -18.59 0.23 3.10
C GLU A 82 -19.30 1.34 3.90
N ASN A 83 -19.79 1.02 5.10
CA ASN A 83 -20.43 1.99 5.97
C ASN A 83 -19.44 3.05 6.49
N GLU A 84 -18.26 2.64 6.93
CA GLU A 84 -17.22 3.57 7.37
C GLU A 84 -16.67 4.42 6.21
N ALA A 85 -16.53 3.85 5.01
CA ALA A 85 -16.15 4.61 3.82
C ALA A 85 -17.16 5.71 3.49
N ARG A 86 -18.45 5.39 3.56
CA ARG A 86 -19.53 6.37 3.37
C ARG A 86 -19.49 7.49 4.40
N LYS A 87 -19.27 7.17 5.67
CA LYS A 87 -19.14 8.17 6.74
C LYS A 87 -17.91 9.07 6.54
N ALA A 88 -16.81 8.50 6.07
CA ALA A 88 -15.58 9.23 5.77
C ALA A 88 -15.67 10.05 4.48
N GLY A 89 -16.64 9.78 3.61
CA GLY A 89 -16.77 10.41 2.29
C GLY A 89 -15.73 9.91 1.28
N ALA A 90 -15.23 8.67 1.46
CA ALA A 90 -14.23 8.06 0.60
C ALA A 90 -14.89 7.14 -0.46
N ASP A 91 -14.48 7.24 -1.71
CA ASP A 91 -14.87 6.29 -2.76
C ASP A 91 -13.93 5.07 -2.78
N ILE A 92 -14.46 3.93 -2.34
CA ILE A 92 -13.73 2.65 -2.31
C ILE A 92 -14.16 1.69 -3.43
N SER A 93 -14.93 2.15 -4.43
CA SER A 93 -15.44 1.30 -5.51
C SER A 93 -14.34 0.65 -6.35
N GLY A 94 -13.16 1.27 -6.42
CA GLY A 94 -11.97 0.71 -7.08
C GLY A 94 -11.10 -0.21 -6.19
N CYS A 95 -11.46 -0.40 -4.91
CA CYS A 95 -10.73 -1.26 -3.98
C CYS A 95 -11.32 -2.66 -3.95
N ALA A 96 -10.49 -3.68 -3.76
CA ALA A 96 -10.97 -5.00 -3.38
C ALA A 96 -11.21 -5.03 -1.86
N ILE A 97 -12.28 -5.70 -1.42
CA ILE A 97 -12.55 -5.92 0.01
C ILE A 97 -12.49 -7.43 0.27
N VAL A 98 -11.68 -7.83 1.24
CA VAL A 98 -11.51 -9.23 1.63
C VAL A 98 -11.84 -9.37 3.10
N ASP A 99 -12.80 -10.25 3.41
CA ASP A 99 -13.12 -10.65 4.78
C ASP A 99 -12.23 -11.84 5.20
N PRO A 100 -11.33 -11.67 6.18
CA PRO A 100 -10.51 -12.77 6.68
C PRO A 100 -11.30 -13.98 7.19
N GLN A 101 -12.54 -13.79 7.66
CA GLN A 101 -13.38 -14.86 8.20
C GLN A 101 -13.87 -15.83 7.11
N ASN A 102 -14.05 -15.31 5.90
CA ASN A 102 -14.72 -15.99 4.78
C ASN A 102 -13.83 -16.10 3.52
N ALA A 103 -12.54 -15.81 3.64
CA ALA A 103 -11.63 -15.80 2.50
C ALA A 103 -11.34 -17.21 1.95
N ALA A 104 -11.41 -17.37 0.62
CA ALA A 104 -11.13 -18.64 -0.05
C ALA A 104 -9.67 -19.11 0.11
N ASN A 105 -8.71 -18.18 0.19
CA ASN A 105 -7.27 -18.49 0.29
C ASN A 105 -6.81 -18.76 1.72
N LEU A 106 -7.73 -18.85 2.68
CA LEU A 106 -7.40 -18.93 4.08
C LEU A 106 -6.57 -20.17 4.45
N ASP A 107 -6.92 -21.35 3.92
CA ASP A 107 -6.14 -22.56 4.18
C ASP A 107 -4.70 -22.44 3.66
N LYS A 108 -4.51 -21.83 2.48
CA LYS A 108 -3.18 -21.52 1.91
C LYS A 108 -2.37 -20.65 2.87
N TYR A 109 -2.98 -19.62 3.46
CA TYR A 109 -2.31 -18.73 4.41
C TYR A 109 -1.98 -19.42 5.73
N VAL A 110 -2.89 -20.26 6.24
CA VAL A 110 -2.67 -21.03 7.46
C VAL A 110 -1.53 -22.03 7.29
N ASP A 111 -1.52 -22.77 6.19
CA ASP A 111 -0.48 -23.78 5.93
C ASP A 111 0.90 -23.11 5.76
N ALA A 112 0.95 -21.96 5.09
CA ALA A 112 2.17 -21.16 4.98
C ALA A 112 2.67 -20.64 6.34
N LEU A 113 1.76 -20.23 7.23
CA LEU A 113 2.12 -19.79 8.59
C LEU A 113 2.64 -20.96 9.44
N VAL A 114 2.02 -22.13 9.35
CA VAL A 114 2.45 -23.35 10.04
C VAL A 114 3.85 -23.73 9.60
N GLU A 115 4.14 -23.72 8.29
CA GLU A 115 5.49 -24.05 7.80
C GLU A 115 6.52 -23.01 8.25
N ALA A 116 6.22 -21.71 8.14
CA ALA A 116 7.09 -20.64 8.60
C ALA A 116 7.45 -20.78 10.10
N ARG A 117 6.50 -21.25 10.91
CA ARG A 117 6.65 -21.41 12.36
C ARG A 117 6.87 -22.84 12.82
N ARG A 118 7.24 -23.76 11.92
CA ARG A 118 7.45 -25.18 12.27
C ARG A 118 8.42 -25.36 13.44
N LYS A 119 9.47 -24.54 13.51
CA LYS A 119 10.46 -24.55 14.61
C LYS A 119 9.90 -24.13 15.97
N LYS A 120 8.82 -23.34 15.98
CA LYS A 120 8.11 -22.88 17.19
C LYS A 120 6.92 -23.78 17.55
N GLY A 121 6.59 -24.77 16.71
CA GLY A 121 5.57 -25.77 16.98
C GLY A 121 4.14 -25.24 17.00
N ILE A 122 3.80 -24.24 16.17
CA ILE A 122 2.42 -23.75 16.09
C ILE A 122 1.50 -24.85 15.56
N SER A 123 0.34 -25.05 16.20
CA SER A 123 -0.69 -25.95 15.68
C SER A 123 -1.43 -25.28 14.53
N ARG A 124 -1.99 -26.08 13.61
CA ARG A 124 -2.81 -25.56 12.51
C ARG A 124 -4.01 -24.77 13.00
N GLU A 125 -4.63 -25.23 14.09
CA GLU A 125 -5.77 -24.55 14.73
C GLU A 125 -5.38 -23.16 15.25
N ALA A 126 -4.27 -23.05 15.98
CA ALA A 126 -3.77 -21.75 16.46
C ALA A 126 -3.37 -20.81 15.30
N ALA A 127 -2.82 -21.37 14.22
CA ALA A 127 -2.51 -20.61 13.02
C ALA A 127 -3.80 -20.10 12.32
N MET A 128 -4.85 -20.93 12.25
CA MET A 128 -6.16 -20.55 11.74
C MET A 128 -6.78 -19.41 12.55
N ASP A 129 -6.79 -19.52 13.88
CA ASP A 129 -7.32 -18.48 14.76
C ASP A 129 -6.56 -17.16 14.59
N GLN A 130 -5.24 -17.23 14.46
CA GLN A 130 -4.42 -16.03 14.26
C GLN A 130 -4.69 -15.36 12.92
N VAL A 131 -4.73 -16.13 11.82
CA VAL A 131 -4.94 -15.59 10.46
C VAL A 131 -6.36 -15.05 10.29
N LYS A 132 -7.38 -15.72 10.83
CA LYS A 132 -8.77 -15.24 10.80
C LYS A 132 -9.01 -14.06 11.74
N GLY A 133 -8.41 -14.09 12.92
CA GLY A 133 -8.72 -13.17 14.01
C GLY A 133 -8.00 -11.82 13.93
N ASP A 134 -6.91 -11.72 13.16
CA ASP A 134 -6.12 -10.50 13.04
C ASP A 134 -5.87 -10.14 11.56
N CYS A 135 -6.43 -9.00 11.13
CA CYS A 135 -6.25 -8.49 9.77
C CYS A 135 -4.77 -8.24 9.45
N ASN A 136 -3.92 -7.90 10.42
CA ASN A 136 -2.48 -7.75 10.17
C ASN A 136 -1.83 -9.10 9.88
N ALA A 137 -2.17 -10.14 10.65
CA ALA A 137 -1.68 -11.49 10.39
C ALA A 137 -2.13 -11.97 9.00
N PHE A 138 -3.40 -11.75 8.65
CA PHE A 138 -3.93 -12.07 7.33
C PHE A 138 -3.17 -11.32 6.21
N GLY A 139 -3.01 -10.00 6.35
CA GLY A 139 -2.32 -9.18 5.36
C GLY A 139 -0.85 -9.55 5.20
N VAL A 140 -0.15 -9.91 6.28
CA VAL A 140 1.21 -10.45 6.20
C VAL A 140 1.24 -11.75 5.42
N MET A 141 0.26 -12.66 5.62
CA MET A 141 0.22 -13.90 4.86
C MET A 141 -0.10 -13.69 3.37
N MET A 142 -0.91 -12.68 3.03
CA MET A 142 -1.11 -12.29 1.62
C MET A 142 0.22 -11.91 0.97
N VAL A 143 1.03 -11.08 1.64
CA VAL A 143 2.35 -10.67 1.13
C VAL A 143 3.32 -11.85 1.08
N ALA A 144 3.40 -12.64 2.16
CA ALA A 144 4.33 -13.76 2.26
C ALA A 144 4.05 -14.86 1.22
N THR A 145 2.82 -14.98 0.75
CA THR A 145 2.41 -15.97 -0.26
C THR A 145 2.24 -15.40 -1.67
N GLY A 146 2.61 -14.14 -1.88
CA GLY A 146 2.61 -13.48 -3.19
C GLY A 146 1.25 -13.02 -3.71
N ASP A 147 0.21 -13.03 -2.87
CA ASP A 147 -1.12 -12.51 -3.22
C ASP A 147 -1.21 -10.97 -3.06
N ALA A 148 -0.19 -10.36 -2.46
CA ALA A 148 0.04 -8.92 -2.42
C ALA A 148 1.54 -8.58 -2.49
N ASP A 149 1.86 -7.38 -2.97
CA ASP A 149 3.23 -6.88 -3.10
C ASP A 149 3.70 -6.13 -1.84
N GLY A 150 2.76 -5.69 -1.01
CA GLY A 150 3.06 -5.00 0.24
C GLY A 150 1.83 -4.78 1.13
N MET A 151 2.08 -4.32 2.35
CA MET A 151 1.06 -3.99 3.34
C MET A 151 1.43 -2.70 4.07
N VAL A 152 0.43 -1.86 4.37
CA VAL A 152 0.60 -0.64 5.19
C VAL A 152 -0.42 -0.67 6.33
N SER A 153 0.07 -0.56 7.57
CA SER A 153 -0.72 -0.61 8.82
C SER A 153 -0.11 0.34 9.85
N GLY A 154 -0.76 0.52 11.00
CA GLY A 154 -0.27 1.33 12.13
C GLY A 154 -1.04 2.64 12.36
N ALA A 155 -2.16 2.84 11.66
CA ALA A 155 -3.09 3.93 11.94
C ALA A 155 -3.86 3.67 13.25
N MET A 156 -4.26 2.42 13.49
CA MET A 156 -4.97 1.98 14.70
C MET A 156 -4.12 1.05 15.59
N HIS A 157 -3.17 0.33 14.99
CA HIS A 157 -2.30 -0.60 15.70
C HIS A 157 -0.99 0.04 16.16
N THR A 158 -0.43 -0.46 17.25
CA THR A 158 0.92 -0.07 17.69
C THR A 158 1.97 -0.54 16.68
N THR A 159 3.10 0.17 16.57
CA THR A 159 4.24 -0.25 15.75
C THR A 159 4.66 -1.70 16.02
N ALA A 160 4.57 -2.14 17.28
CA ALA A 160 4.87 -3.52 17.67
C ALA A 160 3.89 -4.53 17.07
N ALA A 161 2.60 -4.21 17.01
CA ALA A 161 1.57 -5.06 16.39
C ALA A 161 1.68 -5.10 14.86
N THR A 162 2.22 -4.05 14.22
CA THR A 162 2.50 -4.06 12.78
C THR A 162 3.77 -4.86 12.42
N ILE A 163 4.86 -4.71 13.18
CA ILE A 163 6.15 -5.35 12.85
C ILE A 163 6.21 -6.81 13.29
N ARG A 164 5.63 -7.16 14.44
CA ARG A 164 5.75 -8.50 15.01
C ARG A 164 5.27 -9.60 14.05
N PRO A 165 4.10 -9.49 13.39
CA PRO A 165 3.67 -10.51 12.42
C PRO A 165 4.61 -10.62 11.22
N ALA A 166 5.17 -9.50 10.74
CA ALA A 166 6.08 -9.49 9.60
C ALA A 166 7.45 -10.13 9.88
N MET A 167 7.86 -10.22 11.14
CA MET A 167 9.16 -10.75 11.59
C MET A 167 9.06 -12.14 12.25
N GLN A 168 7.87 -12.74 12.28
CA GLN A 168 7.57 -13.91 13.10
C GLN A 168 7.82 -15.25 12.41
#